data_AF-A0A495ZE74-F1
#
_entry.id   AF-A0A495ZE74-F1
#
_cell.length_a   1.000
_cell.length_b   1.000
_cell.length_c   1.000
_cell.angle_alpha   90.00
_cell.angle_beta   90.00
_cell.angle_gamma   90.00
#
_symmetry.space_group_name_H-M   'P 1'
#
loop_
_entity.id
_entity.type
_entity.pdbx_description
1 polymer ?
#
loop_
_entity_poly.entity_id
_entity_poly.type
_entity_poly.pdbx_seq_one_letter_code
_entity_poly.pdbx_strand_id
1 'polypeptide(L)'
;MNCKLYWGLAALLILIISATVFLVIRNQAEIRQLEREAAEAQKLLQQRNAPQVPQGEHPPHPHFHEDGSFHEGAPEDPIATDPQVQYTAPEGAVTKPDFPKVDPNEDPVKAAYKRLEYIKNNPYAWGGVHSERATELIAELMPARLAADHDEGDERSLLIYELCQQGDPRVAEALIAHMCDGGVGWVVMDDALAEIGPPAVPHILPYLERADTKGSDWIYINWEVFDSLTRIGKRYRDDLGGIVDHIIIPKFKEIAADENNERYGRSTVIRARKALAKFQ
;
A
#
# COMPACT_ATOMS: atom_id res chain seq x y z
N MET A 1 -38.39 -17.01 54.80
CA MET A 1 -37.18 -16.96 53.94
C MET A 1 -37.60 -17.27 52.50
N ASN A 2 -37.19 -16.42 51.56
CA ASN A 2 -37.72 -16.37 50.20
C ASN A 2 -37.15 -17.49 49.32
N CYS A 3 -37.69 -18.72 49.43
CA CYS A 3 -37.28 -19.86 48.60
C CYS A 3 -37.31 -19.58 47.09
N LYS A 4 -38.19 -18.66 46.62
CA LYS A 4 -38.27 -18.26 45.21
C LYS A 4 -37.01 -17.54 44.69
N LEU A 5 -36.27 -16.83 45.56
CA LEU A 5 -35.04 -16.12 45.19
C LEU A 5 -33.89 -17.11 44.93
N TYR A 6 -33.79 -18.17 45.75
CA TYR A 6 -32.74 -19.19 45.62
C TYR A 6 -32.87 -20.00 44.33
N TRP A 7 -34.11 -20.32 43.92
CA TRP A 7 -34.35 -21.01 42.66
C TRP A 7 -33.97 -20.16 41.44
N GLY A 8 -34.23 -18.85 41.47
CA GLY A 8 -33.80 -17.94 40.41
C GLY A 8 -32.27 -17.84 40.31
N LEU A 9 -31.59 -17.77 41.46
CA LEU A 9 -30.12 -17.69 41.50
C LEU A 9 -29.45 -18.98 41.02
N ALA A 10 -30.03 -20.14 41.37
CA ALA A 10 -29.54 -21.44 40.90
C ALA A 10 -29.66 -21.60 39.37
N ALA A 11 -30.78 -21.17 38.78
CA ALA A 11 -30.97 -21.21 37.32
C ALA A 11 -29.98 -20.30 36.58
N LEU A 12 -29.68 -19.12 37.13
CA LEU A 12 -28.71 -18.19 36.55
C LEU A 12 -27.29 -18.77 36.57
N LEU A 13 -26.87 -19.41 37.66
CA LEU A 13 -25.56 -20.04 37.76
C LEU A 13 -25.38 -21.17 36.74
N ILE A 14 -26.43 -21.99 36.55
CA ILE A 14 -26.40 -23.07 35.54
C ILE A 14 -26.23 -22.48 34.13
N LEU A 15 -26.96 -21.41 33.80
CA LEU A 15 -26.83 -20.74 32.50
C LEU A 15 -25.42 -20.20 32.24
N ILE A 16 -24.80 -19.57 33.24
CA ILE A 16 -23.44 -19.04 33.12
C ILE A 16 -22.43 -20.18 32.91
N ILE A 17 -22.54 -21.26 33.69
CA ILE A 17 -21.66 -22.43 33.57
C ILE A 17 -21.83 -23.07 32.19
N SER A 18 -23.06 -23.27 31.71
CA SER A 18 -23.31 -23.83 30.38
C SER A 18 -22.76 -22.95 29.24
N ALA A 19 -22.89 -21.62 29.33
CA ALA A 19 -22.35 -20.69 28.34
C ALA A 19 -20.81 -20.73 28.30
N THR A 20 -20.15 -20.76 29.47
CA THR A 20 -18.68 -20.85 29.52
C THR A 20 -18.15 -22.17 28.97
N VAL A 21 -18.79 -23.30 29.29
CA VAL A 21 -18.41 -24.62 28.73
C VAL A 21 -18.60 -24.64 27.20
N PHE A 22 -19.68 -24.04 26.69
CA PHE A 22 -19.92 -23.95 25.24
C PHE A 22 -18.81 -23.15 24.52
N LEU A 23 -18.39 -22.01 25.07
CA LEU A 23 -17.30 -21.21 24.51
C LEU A 23 -15.96 -21.98 24.51
N VAL A 24 -15.66 -22.74 25.56
CA VAL A 24 -14.44 -23.56 25.62
C VAL A 24 -14.46 -24.68 24.58
N ILE A 25 -15.60 -25.36 24.40
CA ILE A 25 -15.73 -26.42 23.39
C ILE A 25 -15.56 -25.86 21.97
N ARG A 26 -16.15 -24.69 21.68
CA ARG A 26 -16.01 -24.02 20.39
C ARG A 26 -14.56 -23.64 20.10
N ASN A 27 -13.89 -22.99 21.06
CA ASN A 27 -12.48 -22.60 20.89
C ASN A 27 -11.57 -23.83 20.70
N GLN A 28 -11.86 -24.95 21.37
CA GLN A 28 -11.09 -26.19 21.15
C GLN A 28 -11.31 -26.81 19.77
N ALA A 29 -12.50 -26.65 19.17
CA ALA A 29 -12.77 -27.14 17.82
C ALA A 29 -11.99 -26.34 16.78
N GLU A 30 -11.96 -25.01 16.92
CA GLU A 30 -11.19 -24.10 16.06
C GLU A 30 -9.68 -24.39 16.14
N ILE A 31 -9.14 -24.61 17.35
CA ILE A 31 -7.72 -24.97 17.51
C ILE A 31 -7.38 -26.31 16.83
N ARG A 32 -8.24 -27.33 16.97
CA ARG A 32 -8.00 -28.62 16.29
C ARG A 32 -8.10 -28.51 14.77
N GLN A 33 -8.88 -27.58 14.26
CA GLN A 33 -8.96 -27.31 12.82
C GLN A 33 -7.65 -26.66 12.33
N LEU A 34 -7.17 -25.63 13.03
CA LEU A 34 -5.89 -24.98 12.73
C LEU A 34 -4.70 -25.95 12.82
N GLU A 35 -4.68 -26.87 13.78
CA GLU A 35 -3.63 -27.90 13.87
C GLU A 35 -3.65 -28.87 12.68
N ARG A 36 -4.82 -29.18 12.11
CA ARG A 36 -4.94 -30.02 10.92
C ARG A 36 -4.44 -29.31 9.68
N GLU A 37 -4.85 -28.05 9.51
CA GLU A 37 -4.42 -27.20 8.39
C GLU A 37 -2.89 -26.98 8.44
N ALA A 38 -2.32 -26.75 9.62
CA ALA A 38 -0.87 -26.64 9.81
C ALA A 38 -0.14 -27.96 9.49
N ALA A 39 -0.69 -29.11 9.92
CA ALA A 39 -0.11 -30.42 9.60
C ALA A 39 -0.19 -30.76 8.10
N GLU A 40 -1.23 -30.32 7.41
CA GLU A 40 -1.38 -30.47 5.96
C GLU A 40 -0.39 -29.57 5.20
N ALA A 41 -0.27 -28.31 5.60
CA ALA A 41 0.73 -27.40 5.05
C ALA A 41 2.17 -27.93 5.24
N GLN A 42 2.48 -28.49 6.40
CA GLN A 42 3.79 -29.09 6.66
C GLN A 42 4.05 -30.32 5.78
N LYS A 43 3.04 -31.14 5.49
CA LYS A 43 3.17 -32.28 4.55
C LYS A 43 3.42 -31.81 3.12
N LEU A 44 2.77 -30.75 2.66
CA LEU A 44 3.01 -30.16 1.34
C LEU A 44 4.45 -29.64 1.20
N LEU A 45 4.99 -29.01 2.26
CA LEU A 45 6.38 -28.58 2.29
C LEU A 45 7.36 -29.77 2.27
N GLN A 46 7.06 -30.87 2.96
CA GLN A 46 7.88 -32.07 2.91
C GLN A 46 7.84 -32.78 1.55
N GLN A 47 6.68 -32.78 0.86
CA GLN A 47 6.59 -33.28 -0.51
C GLN A 47 7.39 -32.43 -1.50
N ARG A 48 7.42 -31.11 -1.32
CA ARG A 48 8.26 -30.20 -2.11
C ARG A 48 9.75 -30.45 -1.91
N ASN A 49 10.15 -30.91 -0.72
CA ASN A 49 11.54 -31.21 -0.35
C ASN A 49 11.96 -32.67 -0.61
N ALA A 50 11.14 -33.47 -1.31
CA ALA A 50 11.55 -34.81 -1.73
C ALA A 50 12.73 -34.72 -2.74
N PRO A 51 13.76 -35.60 -2.64
CA PRO A 51 15.00 -35.41 -3.38
C PRO A 51 14.77 -35.48 -4.91
N GLN A 52 15.05 -34.40 -5.62
CA GLN A 52 15.26 -34.44 -7.06
C GLN A 52 16.64 -35.05 -7.34
N VAL A 53 16.69 -35.91 -8.36
CA VAL A 53 17.87 -36.60 -8.91
C VAL A 53 18.98 -35.58 -9.23
N PRO A 54 20.27 -35.85 -8.95
CA PRO A 54 21.32 -34.84 -8.98
C PRO A 54 21.61 -34.40 -10.42
N GLN A 55 21.27 -33.14 -10.73
CA GLN A 55 21.84 -32.42 -11.86
C GLN A 55 22.93 -31.49 -11.35
N GLY A 56 24.15 -31.70 -11.82
CA GLY A 56 25.19 -30.67 -11.93
C GLY A 56 25.83 -30.21 -10.62
N GLU A 57 27.15 -30.26 -10.57
CA GLU A 57 27.98 -29.70 -9.50
C GLU A 57 27.57 -28.26 -9.14
N HIS A 58 27.03 -28.09 -7.92
CA HIS A 58 26.79 -26.78 -7.32
C HIS A 58 28.11 -26.21 -6.78
N PRO A 59 28.41 -24.92 -6.99
CA PRO A 59 29.53 -24.25 -6.35
C PRO A 59 29.29 -24.09 -4.82
N PRO A 60 30.35 -23.88 -4.01
CA PRO A 60 30.27 -23.94 -2.55
C PRO A 60 29.49 -22.75 -1.97
N HIS A 61 28.33 -23.02 -1.37
CA HIS A 61 27.59 -22.05 -0.55
C HIS A 61 28.33 -21.76 0.77
N PRO A 62 28.14 -20.57 1.36
CA PRO A 62 28.72 -20.24 2.65
C PRO A 62 28.18 -21.17 3.73
N HIS A 63 29.08 -21.85 4.42
CA HIS A 63 28.75 -22.75 5.53
C HIS A 63 29.82 -22.67 6.62
N PHE A 64 29.39 -22.97 7.84
CA PHE A 64 30.27 -23.17 8.98
C PHE A 64 30.76 -24.61 8.99
N HIS A 65 32.06 -24.80 9.17
CA HIS A 65 32.64 -26.11 9.44
C HIS A 65 32.60 -26.42 10.95
N GLU A 66 32.65 -27.70 11.30
CA GLU A 66 32.71 -28.17 12.70
C GLU A 66 33.96 -27.66 13.46
N ASP A 67 34.97 -27.17 12.74
CA ASP A 67 36.19 -26.57 13.30
C ASP A 67 36.06 -25.07 13.64
N GLY A 68 34.89 -24.47 13.40
CA GLY A 68 34.59 -23.07 13.69
C GLY A 68 35.07 -22.09 12.61
N SER A 69 35.58 -22.57 11.48
CA SER A 69 35.91 -21.72 10.33
C SER A 69 34.69 -21.46 9.42
N PHE A 70 34.62 -20.25 8.88
CA PHE A 70 33.59 -19.81 7.93
C PHE A 70 34.22 -19.52 6.57
N HIS A 71 33.69 -20.13 5.51
CA HIS A 71 34.05 -19.78 4.14
C HIS A 71 32.99 -18.84 3.54
N GLU A 72 33.39 -17.60 3.27
CA GLU A 72 32.58 -16.62 2.54
C GLU A 72 32.75 -16.90 1.04
N GLY A 73 31.79 -17.62 0.44
CA GLY A 73 31.72 -17.75 -1.01
C GLY A 73 31.58 -16.37 -1.64
N ALA A 74 32.30 -16.11 -2.75
CA ALA A 74 32.15 -14.87 -3.49
C ALA A 74 30.67 -14.69 -3.87
N PRO A 75 30.07 -13.50 -3.67
CA PRO A 75 28.66 -13.29 -3.95
C PRO A 75 28.40 -13.57 -5.44
N GLU A 76 27.54 -14.55 -5.71
CA GLU A 76 26.93 -14.67 -7.03
C GLU A 76 26.15 -13.37 -7.28
N ASP A 77 26.45 -12.71 -8.40
CA ASP A 77 25.62 -11.63 -8.92
C ASP A 77 24.16 -12.13 -8.95
N PRO A 78 23.20 -11.42 -8.33
CA PRO A 78 21.84 -11.91 -8.25
C PRO A 78 21.20 -11.87 -9.64
N ILE A 79 21.14 -13.01 -10.32
CA ILE A 79 20.16 -13.22 -11.39
C ILE A 79 18.78 -13.32 -10.73
N ALA A 80 18.08 -12.19 -10.77
CA ALA A 80 16.68 -12.05 -11.17
C ALA A 80 15.79 -13.30 -10.99
N THR A 81 14.90 -13.26 -10.00
CA THR A 81 13.51 -13.80 -10.10
C THR A 81 12.61 -13.26 -8.96
N ASP A 82 12.74 -11.98 -8.62
CA ASP A 82 11.51 -11.20 -8.51
C ASP A 82 11.17 -10.79 -9.95
N PRO A 83 9.90 -10.78 -10.38
CA PRO A 83 9.53 -10.02 -11.55
C PRO A 83 9.79 -8.56 -11.19
N GLN A 84 11.03 -8.08 -11.42
CA GLN A 84 11.23 -6.67 -11.65
C GLN A 84 10.31 -6.36 -12.81
N VAL A 85 9.21 -5.67 -12.51
CA VAL A 85 8.31 -5.12 -13.49
C VAL A 85 9.14 -4.11 -14.25
N GLN A 86 9.85 -4.57 -15.28
CA GLN A 86 10.50 -3.69 -16.23
C GLN A 86 9.37 -3.11 -17.05
N TYR A 87 8.87 -1.97 -16.58
CA TYR A 87 7.91 -1.18 -17.32
C TYR A 87 8.65 -0.57 -18.52
N THR A 88 8.71 -1.31 -19.62
CA THR A 88 9.15 -0.76 -20.89
C THR A 88 8.09 0.22 -21.36
N ALA A 89 8.40 1.52 -21.31
CA ALA A 89 7.53 2.54 -21.84
C ALA A 89 7.15 2.17 -23.29
N PRO A 90 5.85 2.09 -23.62
CA PRO A 90 5.42 1.70 -24.95
C PRO A 90 5.93 2.68 -26.01
N GLU A 91 6.19 2.17 -27.21
CA GLU A 91 6.62 2.95 -28.36
C GLU A 91 5.62 4.12 -28.60
N GLY A 92 6.11 5.36 -28.48
CA GLY A 92 5.29 6.57 -28.65
C GLY A 92 4.96 7.34 -27.37
N ALA A 93 5.37 6.85 -26.19
CA ALA A 93 5.28 7.64 -24.95
C ALA A 93 6.08 8.95 -25.13
N VAL A 94 5.39 10.09 -25.04
CA VAL A 94 6.01 11.41 -25.17
C VAL A 94 6.88 11.63 -23.94
N THR A 95 8.20 11.64 -24.11
CA THR A 95 9.17 11.80 -23.00
C THR A 95 9.13 13.18 -22.35
N LYS A 96 8.43 14.13 -22.95
CA LYS A 96 8.14 15.45 -22.36
C LYS A 96 6.83 15.98 -22.93
N PRO A 97 5.74 16.05 -22.15
CA PRO A 97 4.46 16.48 -22.68
C PRO A 97 4.52 17.94 -23.18
N ASP A 98 3.82 18.25 -24.26
CA ASP A 98 3.74 19.61 -24.77
C ASP A 98 2.73 20.42 -23.95
N PHE A 99 3.25 21.19 -23.02
CA PHE A 99 2.45 21.88 -22.04
C PHE A 99 2.02 23.27 -22.52
N PRO A 100 0.80 23.70 -22.20
CA PRO A 100 0.41 25.08 -22.41
C PRO A 100 1.42 26.02 -21.75
N LYS A 101 1.88 27.03 -22.49
CA LYS A 101 2.77 28.06 -21.94
C LYS A 101 2.09 28.75 -20.77
N VAL A 102 2.78 28.80 -19.64
CA VAL A 102 2.35 29.56 -18.46
C VAL A 102 2.55 31.05 -18.74
N ASP A 103 1.53 31.87 -18.47
CA ASP A 103 1.67 33.32 -18.52
C ASP A 103 2.66 33.75 -17.41
N PRO A 104 3.77 34.42 -17.74
CA PRO A 104 4.76 34.83 -16.74
C PRO A 104 4.22 35.82 -15.70
N ASN A 105 3.06 36.44 -15.94
CA ASN A 105 2.40 37.34 -14.99
C ASN A 105 1.31 36.63 -14.17
N GLU A 106 1.05 35.34 -14.40
CA GLU A 106 0.09 34.58 -13.62
C GLU A 106 0.65 34.26 -12.23
N ASP A 107 -0.23 34.34 -11.22
CA ASP A 107 0.09 33.91 -9.86
C ASP A 107 0.60 32.44 -9.87
N PRO A 108 1.76 32.15 -9.26
CA PRO A 108 2.38 30.82 -9.33
C PRO A 108 1.53 29.70 -8.73
N VAL A 109 0.73 30.00 -7.70
CA VAL A 109 -0.19 29.01 -7.10
C VAL A 109 -1.31 28.68 -8.09
N LYS A 110 -1.92 29.70 -8.70
CA LYS A 110 -2.93 29.53 -9.75
C LYS A 110 -2.39 28.75 -10.96
N ALA A 111 -1.17 29.04 -11.40
CA ALA A 111 -0.51 28.30 -12.47
C ALA A 111 -0.32 26.81 -12.10
N ALA A 112 0.09 26.51 -10.86
CA ALA A 112 0.22 25.14 -10.36
C ALA A 112 -1.11 24.38 -10.33
N TYR A 113 -2.22 25.02 -9.94
CA TYR A 113 -3.55 24.37 -9.99
C TYR A 113 -4.05 24.16 -11.42
N LYS A 114 -3.79 25.09 -12.36
CA LYS A 114 -4.06 24.86 -13.78
C LYS A 114 -3.27 23.68 -14.31
N ARG A 115 -2.01 23.54 -13.87
CA ARG A 115 -1.16 22.41 -14.20
C ARG A 115 -1.73 21.10 -13.66
N LEU A 116 -2.20 21.10 -12.42
CA LEU A 116 -2.85 19.94 -11.81
C LEU A 116 -4.09 19.50 -12.60
N GLU A 117 -4.93 20.45 -13.00
CA GLU A 117 -6.12 20.19 -13.80
C GLU A 117 -5.77 19.68 -15.21
N TYR A 118 -4.69 20.20 -15.82
CA TYR A 118 -4.19 19.68 -17.09
C TYR A 118 -3.74 18.21 -16.95
N ILE A 119 -2.96 17.88 -15.91
CA ILE A 119 -2.52 16.50 -15.64
C ILE A 119 -3.73 15.57 -15.54
N LYS A 120 -4.72 15.95 -14.74
CA LYS A 120 -5.95 15.17 -14.52
C LYS A 120 -6.70 14.88 -15.82
N ASN A 121 -6.78 15.86 -16.72
CA ASN A 121 -7.49 15.72 -18.00
C ASN A 121 -6.65 15.06 -19.10
N ASN A 122 -5.35 14.87 -18.89
CA ASN A 122 -4.43 14.29 -19.87
C ASN A 122 -3.53 13.23 -19.21
N PRO A 123 -4.10 12.16 -18.61
CA PRO A 123 -3.31 11.22 -17.81
C PRO A 123 -2.23 10.47 -18.61
N TYR A 124 -2.41 10.31 -19.92
CA TYR A 124 -1.45 9.63 -20.80
C TYR A 124 -0.30 10.51 -21.30
N ALA A 125 -0.27 11.80 -20.96
CA ALA A 125 0.79 12.70 -21.42
C ALA A 125 2.19 12.23 -20.97
N TRP A 126 2.29 11.61 -19.79
CA TRP A 126 3.53 11.10 -19.19
C TRP A 126 3.82 9.63 -19.51
N GLY A 127 3.12 9.07 -20.50
CA GLY A 127 3.22 7.66 -20.87
C GLY A 127 2.08 6.81 -20.31
N GLY A 128 2.32 5.50 -20.29
CA GLY A 128 1.28 4.49 -20.05
C GLY A 128 0.44 4.21 -21.30
N VAL A 129 -0.27 3.09 -21.28
CA VAL A 129 -1.18 2.69 -22.36
C VAL A 129 -2.54 2.36 -21.76
N HIS A 130 -3.57 2.70 -22.50
CA HIS A 130 -4.92 2.34 -22.13
C HIS A 130 -5.07 0.82 -22.11
N SER A 131 -5.43 0.27 -20.94
CA SER A 131 -5.70 -1.15 -20.77
C SER A 131 -7.19 -1.38 -20.52
N GLU A 132 -7.81 -2.20 -21.37
CA GLU A 132 -9.19 -2.67 -21.13
C GLU A 132 -9.27 -3.48 -19.83
N ARG A 133 -8.22 -4.28 -19.54
CA ARG A 133 -8.14 -5.03 -18.29
C ARG A 133 -8.05 -4.12 -17.07
N ALA A 134 -7.36 -2.98 -17.18
CA ALA A 134 -7.39 -1.96 -16.13
C ALA A 134 -8.81 -1.39 -15.93
N THR A 135 -9.57 -1.17 -17.00
CA THR A 135 -10.97 -0.72 -16.90
C THR A 135 -11.84 -1.72 -16.13
N GLU A 136 -11.70 -3.01 -16.43
CA GLU A 136 -12.42 -4.09 -15.73
C GLU A 136 -12.03 -4.16 -14.25
N LEU A 137 -10.73 -4.18 -13.95
CA LEU A 137 -10.23 -4.25 -12.58
C LEU A 137 -10.64 -3.03 -11.75
N ILE A 138 -10.61 -1.82 -12.33
CA ILE A 138 -11.09 -0.61 -11.65
C ILE A 138 -12.59 -0.74 -11.33
N ALA A 139 -13.40 -1.24 -12.27
CA ALA A 139 -14.84 -1.42 -12.06
C ALA A 139 -15.16 -2.46 -10.98
N GLU A 140 -14.33 -3.49 -10.84
CA GLU A 140 -14.47 -4.52 -9.81
C GLU A 140 -14.01 -4.05 -8.42
N LEU A 141 -12.93 -3.27 -8.38
CA LEU A 141 -12.30 -2.81 -7.15
C LEU A 141 -12.99 -1.58 -6.55
N MET A 142 -13.62 -0.74 -7.38
CA MET A 142 -14.24 0.51 -6.93
C MET A 142 -15.76 0.37 -6.64
N PRO A 143 -16.29 1.04 -5.60
CA PRO A 143 -15.58 1.91 -4.67
C PRO A 143 -14.71 1.14 -3.67
N ALA A 144 -13.57 1.71 -3.32
CA ALA A 144 -12.69 1.16 -2.30
C ALA A 144 -13.44 1.04 -0.95
N ARG A 145 -13.24 -0.09 -0.27
CA ARG A 145 -13.80 -0.37 1.06
C ARG A 145 -12.93 -1.35 1.82
N LEU A 146 -13.07 -1.37 3.15
CA LEU A 146 -12.51 -2.43 3.98
C LEU A 146 -13.07 -3.79 3.54
N ALA A 147 -12.21 -4.80 3.55
CA ALA A 147 -12.61 -6.19 3.39
C ALA A 147 -13.50 -6.62 4.56
N ALA A 148 -14.49 -7.47 4.29
CA ALA A 148 -15.38 -8.01 5.33
C ALA A 148 -14.68 -9.04 6.22
N ASP A 149 -13.72 -9.77 5.66
CA ASP A 149 -12.92 -10.79 6.31
C ASP A 149 -11.54 -10.94 5.63
N HIS A 150 -10.75 -11.91 6.10
CA HIS A 150 -9.41 -12.18 5.58
C HIS A 150 -9.43 -12.72 4.15
N ASP A 151 -10.34 -13.63 3.83
CA ASP A 151 -10.42 -14.29 2.51
C ASP A 151 -10.72 -13.25 1.43
N GLU A 152 -11.68 -12.35 1.68
CA GLU A 152 -11.96 -11.24 0.78
C GLU A 152 -10.76 -10.29 0.64
N GLY A 153 -10.00 -10.09 1.72
CA GLY A 153 -8.77 -9.31 1.73
C GLY A 153 -7.70 -9.88 0.80
N ASP A 154 -7.52 -11.21 0.81
CA ASP A 154 -6.54 -11.91 -0.02
C ASP A 154 -6.93 -11.87 -1.50
N GLU A 155 -8.19 -12.15 -1.83
CA GLU A 155 -8.69 -12.08 -3.21
C GLU A 155 -8.53 -10.66 -3.79
N ARG A 156 -8.93 -9.65 -3.02
CA ARG A 156 -8.80 -8.25 -3.41
C ARG A 156 -7.35 -7.85 -3.60
N SER A 157 -6.45 -8.37 -2.77
CA SER A 157 -5.02 -8.09 -2.87
C SER A 157 -4.41 -8.61 -4.17
N LEU A 158 -4.86 -9.78 -4.65
CA LEU A 158 -4.44 -10.32 -5.95
C LEU A 158 -4.89 -9.42 -7.12
N LEU A 159 -6.13 -8.92 -7.08
CA LEU A 159 -6.66 -8.01 -8.09
C LEU A 159 -5.93 -6.66 -8.09
N ILE A 160 -5.60 -6.12 -6.91
CA ILE A 160 -4.80 -4.89 -6.76
C ILE A 160 -3.39 -5.10 -7.32
N TYR A 161 -2.78 -6.26 -7.07
CA TYR A 161 -1.47 -6.60 -7.62
C TYR A 161 -1.51 -6.67 -9.16
N GLU A 162 -2.53 -7.31 -9.73
CA GLU A 162 -2.75 -7.31 -11.18
C GLU A 162 -2.97 -5.89 -11.73
N LEU A 163 -3.72 -5.05 -11.01
CA LEU A 163 -3.98 -3.66 -11.38
C LEU A 163 -2.69 -2.83 -11.43
N CYS A 164 -1.77 -3.02 -10.47
CA CYS A 164 -0.48 -2.35 -10.45
C CYS A 164 0.36 -2.64 -11.71
N GLN A 165 0.17 -3.81 -12.32
CA GLN A 165 0.93 -4.24 -13.50
C GLN A 165 0.39 -3.69 -14.83
N GLN A 166 -0.80 -3.11 -14.84
CA GLN A 166 -1.40 -2.62 -16.08
C GLN A 166 -0.65 -1.39 -16.63
N GLY A 167 -0.08 -0.57 -15.73
CA GLY A 167 0.47 0.77 -15.97
C GLY A 167 -0.33 1.65 -16.93
N ASP A 168 -1.65 1.49 -16.83
CA ASP A 168 -2.61 2.48 -17.25
C ASP A 168 -2.64 3.59 -16.17
N PRO A 169 -2.39 4.86 -16.49
CA PRO A 169 -2.32 5.93 -15.48
C PRO A 169 -3.64 6.13 -14.72
N ARG A 170 -4.78 5.68 -15.24
CA ARG A 170 -6.08 5.75 -14.56
C ARG A 170 -6.15 4.87 -13.33
N VAL A 171 -5.30 3.86 -13.22
CA VAL A 171 -5.27 2.98 -12.03
C VAL A 171 -4.88 3.74 -10.77
N ALA A 172 -4.20 4.88 -10.88
CA ALA A 172 -3.76 5.67 -9.74
C ALA A 172 -4.91 6.04 -8.79
N GLU A 173 -6.10 6.34 -9.34
CA GLU A 173 -7.29 6.64 -8.54
C GLU A 173 -7.70 5.46 -7.66
N ALA A 174 -7.80 4.27 -8.27
CA ALA A 174 -8.18 3.07 -7.55
C ALA A 174 -7.11 2.67 -6.53
N LEU A 175 -5.83 2.73 -6.90
CA LEU A 175 -4.73 2.41 -5.98
C LEU A 175 -4.75 3.30 -4.74
N ILE A 176 -4.79 4.63 -4.91
CA ILE A 176 -4.79 5.52 -3.75
C ILE A 176 -6.06 5.36 -2.92
N ALA A 177 -7.22 5.13 -3.55
CA ALA A 177 -8.47 4.88 -2.83
C ALA A 177 -8.41 3.58 -2.01
N HIS A 178 -7.82 2.51 -2.52
CA HIS A 178 -7.65 1.27 -1.75
C HIS A 178 -6.65 1.39 -0.60
N MET A 179 -5.59 2.19 -0.79
CA MET A 179 -4.69 2.53 0.31
C MET A 179 -5.50 3.25 1.37
N CYS A 180 -6.16 4.34 0.99
CA CYS A 180 -6.79 5.37 1.83
C CYS A 180 -8.14 5.01 2.47
N ASP A 181 -9.03 4.44 1.69
CA ASP A 181 -10.39 4.10 2.11
C ASP A 181 -10.56 2.58 2.27
N GLY A 182 -9.76 1.80 1.53
CA GLY A 182 -9.80 0.34 1.54
C GLY A 182 -9.01 -0.35 2.65
N GLY A 183 -8.12 0.38 3.33
CA GLY A 183 -7.25 -0.17 4.38
C GLY A 183 -6.18 -1.13 3.87
N VAL A 184 -5.86 -1.11 2.57
CA VAL A 184 -4.85 -1.98 1.95
C VAL A 184 -3.58 -1.16 1.71
N GLY A 185 -2.63 -1.20 2.65
CA GLY A 185 -1.37 -0.46 2.54
C GLY A 185 -0.21 -1.38 2.15
N TRP A 186 0.19 -1.41 0.87
CA TRP A 186 1.28 -2.24 0.35
C TRP A 186 2.38 -1.43 -0.35
N VAL A 187 3.64 -1.84 -0.17
CA VAL A 187 4.81 -1.20 -0.81
C VAL A 187 4.68 -1.17 -2.34
N VAL A 188 4.14 -2.24 -2.94
CA VAL A 188 3.93 -2.33 -4.39
C VAL A 188 3.01 -1.24 -4.94
N MET A 189 2.04 -0.78 -4.16
CA MET A 189 1.11 0.27 -4.59
C MET A 189 1.78 1.64 -4.56
N ASP A 190 2.63 1.92 -3.57
CA ASP A 190 3.45 3.14 -3.55
C ASP A 190 4.45 3.15 -4.71
N ASP A 191 5.08 2.01 -4.98
CA ASP A 191 5.94 1.85 -6.16
C ASP A 191 5.18 2.13 -7.46
N ALA A 192 4.00 1.52 -7.63
CA ALA A 192 3.16 1.74 -8.81
C ALA A 192 2.72 3.20 -8.95
N LEU A 193 2.29 3.87 -7.88
CA LEU A 193 1.95 5.30 -7.91
C LEU A 193 3.16 6.17 -8.30
N ALA A 194 4.34 5.85 -7.77
CA ALA A 194 5.57 6.54 -8.09
C ALA A 194 6.06 6.30 -9.54
N GLU A 195 5.75 5.14 -10.12
CA GLU A 195 6.02 4.82 -11.53
C GLU A 195 5.02 5.48 -12.48
N ILE A 196 3.73 5.51 -12.14
CA ILE A 196 2.72 6.27 -12.87
C ILE A 196 3.12 7.75 -12.91
N GLY A 197 3.63 8.30 -11.81
CA GLY A 197 4.24 9.62 -11.77
C GLY A 197 3.21 10.76 -11.71
N PRO A 198 3.34 11.84 -12.52
CA PRO A 198 2.48 13.01 -12.43
C PRO A 198 0.96 12.73 -12.50
N PRO A 199 0.45 11.82 -13.35
CA PRO A 199 -0.97 11.44 -13.37
C PRO A 199 -1.55 10.97 -12.04
N ALA A 200 -0.73 10.46 -11.11
CA ALA A 200 -1.19 10.05 -9.79
C ALA A 200 -1.45 11.25 -8.85
N VAL A 201 -0.79 12.40 -9.06
CA VAL A 201 -0.83 13.54 -8.13
C VAL A 201 -2.24 14.12 -7.91
N PRO A 202 -3.09 14.32 -8.94
CA PRO A 202 -4.47 14.79 -8.76
C PRO A 202 -5.32 13.88 -7.86
N HIS A 203 -5.01 12.59 -7.81
CA HIS A 203 -5.76 11.62 -6.99
C HIS A 203 -5.21 11.54 -5.56
N ILE A 204 -3.91 11.77 -5.37
CA ILE A 204 -3.28 11.72 -4.03
C ILE A 204 -3.50 13.02 -3.24
N LEU A 205 -3.47 14.19 -3.91
CA LEU A 205 -3.60 15.50 -3.24
C LEU A 205 -4.87 15.66 -2.38
N PRO A 206 -6.06 15.24 -2.82
CA PRO A 206 -7.26 15.31 -1.99
C PRO A 206 -7.14 14.58 -0.65
N TYR A 207 -6.39 13.47 -0.58
CA TYR A 207 -6.13 12.76 0.67
C TYR A 207 -5.17 13.53 1.59
N LEU A 208 -4.18 14.22 1.03
CA LEU A 208 -3.33 15.14 1.79
C LEU A 208 -4.13 16.32 2.37
N GLU A 209 -5.08 16.86 1.59
CA GLU A 209 -5.94 17.97 2.04
C GLU A 209 -6.91 17.53 3.15
N ARG A 210 -7.38 16.28 3.11
CA ARG A 210 -8.25 15.69 4.15
C ARG A 210 -7.54 15.35 5.46
N ALA A 211 -6.20 15.33 5.47
CA ALA A 211 -5.40 15.05 6.67
C ALA A 211 -5.69 16.02 7.85
N ASP A 212 -6.42 17.11 7.59
CA ASP A 212 -6.82 18.17 8.51
C ASP A 212 -7.78 17.76 9.66
N THR A 213 -8.22 16.50 9.77
CA THR A 213 -9.31 16.11 10.70
C THR A 213 -8.86 15.19 11.84
N LYS A 214 -8.74 15.76 13.06
CA LYS A 214 -8.66 15.01 14.33
C LYS A 214 -9.84 14.02 14.44
N GLY A 215 -9.52 12.77 14.75
CA GLY A 215 -10.53 11.72 14.96
C GLY A 215 -10.91 10.93 13.70
N SER A 216 -10.24 11.19 12.58
CA SER A 216 -10.33 10.32 11.42
C SER A 216 -9.50 9.06 11.68
N ASP A 217 -10.04 7.86 11.44
CA ASP A 217 -9.38 6.54 11.62
C ASP A 217 -8.14 6.33 10.71
N TRP A 218 -7.67 7.41 10.09
CA TRP A 218 -6.63 7.52 9.07
C TRP A 218 -5.20 7.42 9.60
N ILE A 219 -5.02 6.93 10.84
CA ILE A 219 -3.70 6.85 11.49
C ILE A 219 -2.72 6.01 10.66
N TYR A 220 -3.22 5.00 9.94
CA TYR A 220 -2.39 4.05 9.19
C TYR A 220 -2.03 4.51 7.78
N ILE A 221 -2.83 5.37 7.14
CA ILE A 221 -2.73 5.59 5.69
C ILE A 221 -2.10 6.94 5.32
N ASN A 222 -1.69 7.68 6.35
CA ASN A 222 -0.94 8.91 6.14
C ASN A 222 0.42 8.64 5.49
N TRP A 223 1.08 7.50 5.76
CA TRP A 223 2.45 7.29 5.26
C TRP A 223 2.50 7.39 3.75
N GLU A 224 1.64 6.63 3.10
CA GLU A 224 1.59 6.34 1.69
C GLU A 224 1.40 7.62 0.88
N VAL A 225 0.47 8.48 1.32
CA VAL A 225 0.25 9.81 0.74
C VAL A 225 1.53 10.65 0.78
N PHE A 226 2.22 10.73 1.93
CA PHE A 226 3.47 11.51 2.02
C PHE A 226 4.58 10.91 1.17
N ASP A 227 4.75 9.59 1.17
CA ASP A 227 5.86 8.94 0.48
C ASP A 227 5.67 8.97 -1.04
N SER A 228 4.48 8.63 -1.54
CA SER A 228 4.15 8.72 -2.97
C SER A 228 4.33 10.15 -3.48
N LEU A 229 3.76 11.17 -2.81
CA LEU A 229 3.96 12.57 -3.23
C LEU A 229 5.43 13.00 -3.16
N THR A 230 6.19 12.51 -2.19
CA THR A 230 7.62 12.84 -2.10
C THR A 230 8.42 12.18 -3.22
N ARG A 231 8.18 10.89 -3.50
CA ARG A 231 8.86 10.14 -4.56
C ARG A 231 8.54 10.73 -5.93
N ILE A 232 7.26 10.95 -6.22
CA ILE A 232 6.80 11.58 -7.46
C ILE A 232 7.37 13.01 -7.56
N GLY A 233 7.25 13.80 -6.49
CA GLY A 233 7.74 15.18 -6.46
C GLY A 233 9.24 15.30 -6.67
N LYS A 234 10.05 14.33 -6.23
CA LYS A 234 11.50 14.31 -6.49
C LYS A 234 11.84 13.90 -7.91
N ARG A 235 11.18 12.86 -8.42
CA ARG A 235 11.46 12.30 -9.76
C ARG A 235 10.96 13.21 -10.88
N TYR A 236 9.83 13.88 -10.66
CA TYR A 236 9.11 14.66 -11.69
C TYR A 236 8.92 16.14 -11.32
N ARG A 237 9.80 16.71 -10.49
CA ARG A 237 9.65 18.09 -9.98
C ARG A 237 9.39 19.11 -11.09
N ASP A 238 10.20 19.05 -12.14
CA ASP A 238 10.13 19.97 -13.28
C ASP A 238 8.86 19.74 -14.10
N ASP A 239 8.49 18.48 -14.33
CA ASP A 239 7.28 18.10 -15.08
C ASP A 239 5.99 18.45 -14.33
N LEU A 240 6.06 18.55 -13.02
CA LEU A 240 4.95 19.00 -12.17
C LEU A 240 4.75 20.51 -12.22
N GLY A 241 5.61 21.28 -12.89
CA GLY A 241 5.35 22.67 -13.27
C GLY A 241 4.97 23.57 -12.09
N GLY A 242 5.68 23.45 -10.97
CA GLY A 242 5.45 24.24 -9.76
C GLY A 242 4.44 23.64 -8.76
N ILE A 243 3.76 22.52 -9.05
CA ILE A 243 2.89 21.84 -8.07
C ILE A 243 3.68 21.46 -6.80
N VAL A 244 4.92 20.99 -6.95
CA VAL A 244 5.76 20.63 -5.80
C VAL A 244 6.03 21.86 -4.91
N ASP A 245 6.45 22.96 -5.53
CA ASP A 245 6.91 24.16 -4.81
C ASP A 245 5.78 25.02 -4.25
N HIS A 246 4.63 25.03 -4.93
CA HIS A 246 3.52 25.94 -4.63
C HIS A 246 2.31 25.25 -4.00
N ILE A 247 2.24 23.91 -4.01
CA ILE A 247 1.12 23.15 -3.40
C ILE A 247 1.66 22.13 -2.38
N ILE A 248 2.48 21.15 -2.80
CA ILE A 248 2.89 20.02 -1.95
C ILE A 248 3.78 20.47 -0.78
N ILE A 249 4.90 21.15 -1.06
CA ILE A 249 5.84 21.61 -0.02
C ILE A 249 5.16 22.59 0.96
N PRO A 250 4.39 23.60 0.52
CA PRO A 250 3.65 24.47 1.44
C PRO A 250 2.70 23.69 2.35
N LYS A 251 1.97 22.70 1.83
CA LYS A 251 1.07 21.87 2.66
C LYS A 251 1.85 21.02 3.66
N PHE A 252 2.98 20.45 3.26
CA PHE A 252 3.85 19.73 4.21
C PHE A 252 4.42 20.66 5.29
N LYS A 253 4.76 21.91 4.97
CA LYS A 253 5.20 22.91 5.96
C LYS A 253 4.09 23.26 6.94
N GLU A 254 2.88 23.47 6.46
CA GLU A 254 1.69 23.70 7.32
C GLU A 254 1.52 22.55 8.31
N ILE A 255 1.52 21.31 7.84
CA ILE A 255 1.38 20.11 8.67
C ILE A 255 2.54 19.97 9.65
N ALA A 256 3.78 20.18 9.19
CA ALA A 256 4.98 20.03 10.02
C ALA A 256 5.09 21.07 11.15
N ALA A 257 4.45 22.23 10.99
CA ALA A 257 4.43 23.33 11.94
C ALA A 257 3.44 23.13 13.10
N ASP A 258 2.56 22.13 13.05
CA ASP A 258 1.64 21.80 14.14
C ASP A 258 2.36 21.04 15.28
N GLU A 259 3.18 21.75 16.05
CA GLU A 259 4.03 21.16 17.09
C GLU A 259 3.25 20.49 18.22
N ASN A 260 2.07 21.01 18.54
CA ASN A 260 1.22 20.51 19.61
C ASN A 260 0.25 19.41 19.16
N ASN A 261 0.22 19.08 17.86
CA ASN A 261 -0.74 18.13 17.27
C ASN A 261 -2.18 18.58 17.56
N GLU A 262 -2.42 19.90 17.46
CA GLU A 262 -3.71 20.52 17.71
C GLU A 262 -4.70 20.25 16.57
N ARG A 263 -4.19 20.13 15.34
CA ARG A 263 -4.97 19.87 14.11
C ARG A 263 -4.64 18.52 13.50
N TYR A 264 -3.37 18.16 13.44
CA TYR A 264 -2.85 16.94 12.81
C TYR A 264 -2.43 15.91 13.85
N GLY A 265 -2.52 14.62 13.49
CA GLY A 265 -1.97 13.55 14.31
C GLY A 265 -0.44 13.61 14.38
N ARG A 266 0.14 13.19 15.52
CA ARG A 266 1.61 13.19 15.72
C ARG A 266 2.36 12.41 14.62
N SER A 267 1.80 11.30 14.17
CA SER A 267 2.36 10.54 13.04
C SER A 267 2.42 11.39 11.77
N THR A 268 1.31 12.05 11.40
CA THR A 268 1.20 12.95 10.25
C THR A 268 2.24 14.07 10.29
N VAL A 269 2.39 14.74 11.43
CA VAL A 269 3.40 15.81 11.63
C VAL A 269 4.82 15.29 11.42
N ILE A 270 5.16 14.14 12.00
CA ILE A 270 6.48 13.50 11.82
C ILE A 270 6.73 13.15 10.35
N ARG A 271 5.72 12.66 9.64
CA ARG A 271 5.83 12.28 8.22
C ARG A 271 6.03 13.50 7.33
N ALA A 272 5.28 14.57 7.55
CA ALA A 272 5.48 15.84 6.83
C ALA A 272 6.91 16.37 7.00
N ARG A 273 7.47 16.32 8.22
CA ARG A 273 8.87 16.71 8.48
C ARG A 273 9.87 15.83 7.72
N LYS A 274 9.67 14.50 7.72
CA LYS A 274 10.51 13.56 6.95
C LYS A 274 10.42 13.82 5.44
N ALA A 275 9.23 14.07 4.93
CA ALA A 275 8.99 14.39 3.53
C ALA A 275 9.69 15.70 3.13
N LEU A 276 9.57 16.75 3.94
CA LEU A 276 10.28 18.02 3.71
C LEU A 276 11.80 17.86 3.66
N ALA A 277 12.38 17.05 4.56
CA ALA A 277 13.81 16.79 4.58
C ALA A 277 14.30 16.10 3.30
N LYS A 278 13.44 15.34 2.60
CA LYS A 278 13.77 14.68 1.33
C LYS A 278 13.76 15.64 0.12
N PHE A 279 13.13 16.82 0.24
CA PHE A 279 13.02 17.85 -0.81
C PHE A 279 14.11 18.94 -0.74
N GLN A 280 14.85 18.99 0.37
CA GLN A 280 16.02 19.85 0.57
C GLN A 280 17.26 19.23 -0.07
#